data_AF-A0A0J7M498-F1
#
_entry.id   AF-A0A0J7M498-F1
#
_cell.length_a   1.000
_cell.length_b   1.000
_cell.length_c   1.000
_cell.angle_alpha   90.00
_cell.angle_beta   90.00
_cell.angle_gamma   90.00
#
_symmetry.space_group_name_H-M   'P 1'
#
loop_
_entity.id
_entity.type
_entity.pdbx_description
1 polymer ?
#
loop_
_entity_poly.entity_id
_entity_poly.type
_entity_poly.pdbx_seq_one_letter_code
_entity_poly.pdbx_strand_id
1 'polypeptide(L)'
;MPRVLPFLFALLLLNGCQLWPSGTEGNIPADRILLSAQHCLSEYLEEQDRIHFGPCLKIISVNGEKPVVRQGGFIELPVATALRLQTTCVYRHADGTPIPATVSTAPFEIQTNTFPSGGQRWYLHAHRQARGVTGCEPTLARSLYPTYKTD
;
A
#
# COMPACT_ATOMS: atom_id res chain seq x y z
N MET A 1 33.10 34.69 -41.34
CA MET A 1 31.69 35.09 -41.06
C MET A 1 30.79 33.88 -41.26
N PRO A 2 29.72 33.72 -40.46
CA PRO A 2 29.66 32.82 -39.30
C PRO A 2 28.84 31.56 -39.58
N ARG A 3 29.02 30.50 -38.77
CA ARG A 3 27.89 29.65 -38.37
C ARG A 3 28.13 28.97 -37.03
N VAL A 4 27.50 29.61 -36.06
CA VAL A 4 27.26 29.18 -34.68
C VAL A 4 26.44 27.88 -34.69
N LEU A 5 26.87 26.91 -33.88
CA LEU A 5 26.10 25.95 -33.07
C LEU A 5 24.81 25.32 -33.66
N PRO A 6 24.67 23.99 -33.57
CA PRO A 6 23.88 23.51 -32.44
C PRO A 6 24.43 22.17 -31.88
N PHE A 7 25.34 22.24 -30.91
CA PHE A 7 25.74 21.07 -30.11
C PHE A 7 25.00 21.02 -28.75
N LEU A 8 23.87 21.73 -28.65
CA LEU A 8 23.20 22.03 -27.37
C LEU A 8 21.78 21.45 -27.27
N PHE A 9 21.46 20.44 -28.10
CA PHE A 9 20.12 19.81 -28.10
C PHE A 9 20.07 18.39 -27.54
N ALA A 10 21.21 17.80 -27.15
CA ALA A 10 21.25 16.40 -26.68
C ALA A 10 21.15 16.21 -25.15
N LEU A 11 21.13 17.29 -24.36
CA LEU A 11 21.13 17.23 -22.88
C LEU A 11 19.73 17.34 -22.24
N LEU A 12 18.66 17.44 -23.03
CA LEU A 12 17.28 17.68 -22.53
C LEU A 12 16.39 16.42 -22.44
N LEU A 13 16.91 15.21 -22.73
CA LEU A 13 16.08 13.99 -22.76
C LEU A 13 16.21 13.05 -21.55
N LEU A 14 16.91 13.46 -20.48
CA LEU A 14 17.09 12.61 -19.29
C LEU A 14 16.28 13.03 -18.05
N ASN A 15 15.41 14.05 -18.13
CA ASN A 15 14.50 14.42 -17.03
C ASN A 15 13.08 13.84 -17.22
N GLY A 16 12.98 12.54 -17.50
CA GLY A 16 11.72 11.88 -17.86
C GLY A 16 11.21 10.77 -16.93
N CYS A 17 11.93 10.38 -15.87
CA CYS A 17 11.54 9.25 -15.03
C CYS A 17 11.68 9.55 -13.52
N GLN A 18 10.94 10.54 -13.01
CA GLN A 18 10.77 10.74 -11.56
C GLN A 18 9.31 11.01 -11.16
N LEU A 19 8.37 10.32 -11.80
CA LEU A 19 6.99 10.24 -11.31
C LEU A 19 6.77 8.88 -10.63
N TRP A 20 7.56 8.63 -9.59
CA TRP A 20 7.01 7.87 -8.46
C TRP A 20 6.42 8.90 -7.50
N PRO A 21 5.17 8.75 -7.05
CA PRO A 21 4.69 9.49 -5.90
C PRO A 21 5.39 8.89 -4.67
N SER A 22 6.68 9.15 -4.51
CA SER A 22 7.30 9.22 -3.19
C SER A 22 6.74 10.49 -2.55
N GLY A 23 5.45 10.42 -2.18
CA GLY A 23 4.81 11.46 -1.40
C GLY A 23 5.65 11.69 -0.17
N THR A 24 6.31 12.84 -0.15
CA THR A 24 6.76 13.56 1.03
C THR A 24 5.52 13.89 1.87
N GLU A 25 4.89 12.87 2.46
CA GLU A 25 4.25 13.07 3.75
C GLU A 25 5.40 13.31 4.71
N GLY A 26 5.65 14.60 4.96
CA GLY A 26 6.70 15.10 5.83
C GLY A 26 6.65 14.51 7.22
N ASN A 27 7.72 14.74 7.97
CA ASN A 27 7.97 14.29 9.34
C ASN A 27 6.73 13.71 10.06
N ILE A 28 6.64 12.38 10.12
CA ILE A 28 5.55 11.69 10.82
C ILE A 28 5.77 11.97 12.32
N PRO A 29 4.78 12.55 13.03
CA PRO A 29 4.91 12.82 14.45
C PRO A 29 5.28 11.57 15.25
N ALA A 30 6.07 11.74 16.31
CA ALA A 30 6.56 10.62 17.12
C ALA A 30 5.44 9.87 17.88
N ASP A 31 4.27 10.49 18.04
CA ASP A 31 3.06 9.92 18.62
C ASP A 31 2.12 9.27 17.58
N ARG A 32 2.52 9.22 16.30
CA ARG A 32 1.69 8.73 15.20
C ARG A 32 2.43 7.77 14.28
N ILE A 33 1.67 6.93 13.61
CA ILE A 33 2.13 6.15 12.46
C ILE A 33 1.26 6.46 11.25
N LEU A 34 1.79 6.16 10.07
CA LEU A 34 1.04 6.15 8.82
C LEU A 34 0.76 4.71 8.43
N LEU A 35 -0.52 4.34 8.34
CA LEU A 35 -0.93 3.02 7.82
C LEU A 35 -1.46 3.17 6.40
N SER A 36 -0.99 2.35 5.46
CA SER A 36 -1.54 2.37 4.10
C SER A 36 -3.03 2.06 4.11
N ALA A 37 -3.85 2.92 3.51
CA ALA A 37 -5.31 2.75 3.45
C ALA A 37 -5.73 1.60 2.53
N GLN A 38 -4.85 1.21 1.61
CA GLN A 38 -5.08 0.18 0.61
C GLN A 38 -3.79 -0.57 0.28
N HIS A 39 -3.90 -1.84 -0.06
CA HIS A 39 -2.81 -2.65 -0.58
C HIS A 39 -3.34 -3.63 -1.63
N CYS A 40 -2.74 -3.64 -2.82
CA CYS A 40 -3.08 -4.56 -3.89
C CYS A 40 -1.97 -5.58 -4.08
N LEU A 41 -2.26 -6.83 -3.75
CA LEU A 41 -1.27 -7.90 -3.87
C LEU A 41 -1.04 -8.26 -5.35
N SER A 42 0.22 -8.44 -5.70
CA SER A 42 0.65 -8.99 -6.98
C SER A 42 1.94 -9.77 -6.78
N GLU A 43 2.06 -10.91 -7.46
CA GLU A 43 3.21 -11.81 -7.37
C GLU A 43 3.71 -12.06 -8.79
N TYR A 44 5.02 -11.92 -9.01
CA TYR A 44 5.62 -12.31 -10.28
C TYR A 44 5.91 -13.81 -10.27
N LEU A 45 5.47 -14.51 -11.32
CA LEU A 45 5.63 -15.96 -11.45
C LEU A 45 6.66 -16.24 -12.53
N GLU A 46 7.89 -16.56 -12.10
CA GLU A 46 9.01 -16.85 -12.99
C GLU A 46 8.69 -17.99 -13.98
N GLU A 47 8.04 -19.05 -13.49
CA GLU A 47 7.65 -20.22 -14.29
C GLU A 47 6.71 -19.91 -15.46
N GLN A 48 5.94 -18.83 -15.37
CA GLN A 48 4.96 -18.44 -16.40
C GLN A 48 5.27 -17.07 -17.02
N ASP A 49 6.41 -16.48 -16.68
CA ASP A 49 6.85 -15.14 -17.08
C ASP A 49 5.72 -14.09 -17.06
N ARG A 50 4.94 -14.07 -15.96
CA ARG A 50 3.76 -13.21 -15.82
C ARG A 50 3.48 -12.79 -14.39
N ILE A 51 2.81 -11.65 -14.24
CA ILE A 51 2.31 -11.18 -12.95
C ILE A 51 0.96 -11.82 -12.67
N HIS A 52 0.83 -12.42 -11.48
CA HIS A 52 -0.43 -12.86 -10.92
C HIS A 52 -1.01 -11.80 -10.00
N PHE A 53 -2.27 -11.44 -10.23
CA PHE A 53 -2.97 -10.42 -9.46
C PHE A 53 -3.77 -11.07 -8.33
N GLY A 54 -3.35 -10.79 -7.09
CA GLY A 54 -4.04 -11.22 -5.89
C GLY A 54 -5.14 -10.24 -5.46
N PRO A 55 -5.66 -10.35 -4.24
CA PRO A 55 -6.68 -9.43 -3.73
C PRO A 55 -6.12 -8.03 -3.43
N CYS A 56 -6.98 -7.02 -3.58
CA CYS A 56 -6.76 -5.68 -3.02
C CYS A 56 -7.50 -5.56 -1.69
N LEU A 57 -6.77 -5.24 -0.62
CA LEU A 57 -7.32 -4.87 0.68
C LEU A 57 -7.50 -3.36 0.75
N LYS A 58 -8.62 -2.91 1.31
CA LYS A 58 -8.91 -1.51 1.63
C LYS A 58 -9.48 -1.40 3.05
N ILE A 59 -8.99 -0.43 3.81
CA ILE A 59 -9.54 -0.08 5.12
C ILE A 59 -10.83 0.73 4.89
N ILE A 60 -11.94 0.25 5.44
CA ILE A 60 -13.27 0.86 5.30
C ILE A 60 -13.76 1.52 6.59
N SER A 61 -13.26 1.10 7.76
CA SER A 61 -13.51 1.80 9.02
C SER A 61 -12.35 1.67 10.01
N VAL A 62 -12.26 2.66 10.90
CA VAL A 62 -11.41 2.67 12.11
C VAL A 62 -12.35 2.95 13.28
N ASN A 63 -12.48 2.02 14.23
CA ASN A 63 -13.45 2.09 15.34
C ASN A 63 -14.89 2.38 14.89
N GLY A 64 -15.29 1.90 13.71
CA GLY A 64 -16.63 2.14 13.16
C GLY A 64 -16.78 3.45 12.39
N GLU A 65 -15.78 4.32 12.40
CA GLU A 65 -15.78 5.59 11.66
C GLU A 65 -15.06 5.44 10.32
N LYS A 66 -15.48 6.25 9.33
CA LYS A 66 -14.83 6.27 8.01
C LYS A 66 -13.40 6.82 8.15
N PRO A 67 -12.36 6.14 7.62
CA PRO A 67 -10.99 6.61 7.74
C PRO A 67 -10.79 7.91 6.96
N VAL A 68 -10.00 8.82 7.53
CA VAL A 68 -9.52 10.02 6.85
C VAL A 68 -8.23 9.68 6.11
N VAL A 69 -8.33 9.49 4.80
CA VAL A 69 -7.19 9.13 3.93
C VAL A 69 -6.51 10.40 3.42
N ARG A 70 -5.20 10.49 3.61
CA ARG A 70 -4.36 11.62 3.18
C ARG A 70 -4.02 11.55 1.69
N GLN A 71 -3.45 12.63 1.15
CA GLN A 71 -3.05 12.71 -0.26
C GLN A 71 -1.98 11.68 -0.67
N GLY A 72 -1.33 10.97 0.26
CA GLY A 72 -0.46 9.83 -0.02
C GLY A 72 -1.12 8.45 0.04
N GLY A 73 -2.43 8.35 0.30
CA GLY A 73 -3.11 7.06 0.47
C GLY A 73 -2.88 6.41 1.84
N PHE A 74 -2.43 7.16 2.84
CA PHE A 74 -2.22 6.70 4.21
C PHE A 74 -3.28 7.25 5.17
N ILE A 75 -3.48 6.55 6.29
CA ILE A 75 -4.30 6.98 7.42
C ILE A 75 -3.43 7.25 8.65
N GLU A 76 -3.80 8.32 9.35
CA GLU A 76 -3.37 8.75 10.68
C GLU A 76 -3.74 7.80 11.81
N LEU A 77 -2.84 7.03 12.42
CA LEU A 77 -3.17 6.31 13.66
C LEU A 77 -2.25 6.72 14.84
N PRO A 78 -2.80 6.88 16.05
CA PRO A 78 -2.01 7.09 17.25
C PRO A 78 -1.24 5.83 17.63
N VAL A 79 -0.03 6.00 18.15
CA VAL A 79 0.72 4.90 18.78
C VAL A 79 0.08 4.52 20.11
N ALA A 80 0.47 3.38 20.67
CA ALA A 80 0.06 2.95 22.02
C ALA A 80 -1.47 2.84 22.24
N THR A 81 -2.27 2.78 21.18
CA THR A 81 -3.74 2.84 21.24
C THR A 81 -4.36 1.59 20.63
N ALA A 82 -5.34 1.00 21.32
CA ALA A 82 -6.10 -0.12 20.79
C ALA A 82 -7.17 0.38 19.81
N LEU A 83 -7.22 -0.18 18.60
CA LEU A 83 -8.13 0.22 17.53
C LEU A 83 -8.64 -1.01 16.79
N ARG A 84 -9.90 -0.96 16.35
CA ARG A 84 -10.51 -1.98 15.50
C ARG A 84 -10.64 -1.46 14.08
N LEU A 85 -9.91 -2.05 13.15
CA LEU A 85 -10.07 -1.79 11.73
C LEU A 85 -11.15 -2.70 11.14
N GLN A 86 -11.92 -2.18 10.19
CA GLN A 86 -12.66 -3.00 9.24
C GLN A 86 -12.00 -2.87 7.88
N THR A 87 -11.75 -4.01 7.26
CA THR A 87 -11.15 -4.09 5.92
C THR A 87 -12.08 -4.80 4.97
N THR A 88 -11.96 -4.48 3.68
CA THR A 88 -12.56 -5.24 2.59
C THR A 88 -11.47 -5.71 1.65
N CYS A 89 -11.59 -6.93 1.13
CA CYS A 89 -10.74 -7.44 0.07
C CYS A 89 -11.58 -7.77 -1.15
N VAL A 90 -11.03 -7.50 -2.33
CA VAL A 90 -11.65 -7.81 -3.60
C VAL A 90 -10.58 -8.25 -4.59
N TYR A 91 -10.82 -9.32 -5.33
CA TYR A 91 -9.96 -9.73 -6.44
C TYR A 91 -10.22 -8.82 -7.64
N ARG A 92 -9.24 -8.74 -8.53
CA ARG A 92 -9.32 -7.92 -9.73
C ARG A 92 -8.87 -8.69 -10.95
N HIS A 93 -9.41 -8.30 -12.09
CA HIS A 93 -8.85 -8.65 -13.38
C HIS A 93 -7.54 -7.88 -13.61
N ALA A 94 -6.78 -8.28 -14.65
CA ALA A 94 -5.51 -7.66 -14.98
C ALA A 94 -5.61 -6.17 -15.36
N ASP A 95 -6.79 -5.72 -15.80
CA ASP A 95 -7.10 -4.32 -16.07
C ASP A 95 -7.44 -3.50 -14.81
N GLY A 96 -7.44 -4.14 -13.64
CA GLY A 96 -7.77 -3.52 -12.36
C GLY A 96 -9.27 -3.55 -12.00
N THR A 97 -10.13 -4.06 -12.87
CA THR A 97 -11.58 -4.14 -12.58
C THR A 97 -11.86 -5.16 -11.48
N PRO A 98 -12.68 -4.81 -10.46
CA PRO A 98 -12.96 -5.71 -9.36
C PRO A 98 -13.85 -6.87 -9.79
N ILE A 99 -13.67 -8.04 -9.18
CA ILE A 99 -14.50 -9.23 -9.36
C ILE A 99 -15.52 -9.27 -8.22
N PRO A 100 -16.78 -8.86 -8.43
CA PRO A 100 -17.73 -8.60 -7.33
C PRO A 100 -18.04 -9.82 -6.46
N ALA A 101 -18.01 -11.03 -7.05
CA ALA A 101 -18.25 -12.29 -6.34
C ALA A 101 -17.17 -12.64 -5.30
N THR A 102 -16.06 -11.90 -5.27
CA THR A 102 -14.91 -12.16 -4.38
C THR A 102 -14.78 -11.18 -3.23
N VAL A 103 -15.76 -10.27 -3.09
CA VAL A 103 -15.75 -9.27 -2.02
C VAL A 103 -15.90 -9.98 -0.67
N SER A 104 -14.92 -9.77 0.21
CA SER A 104 -14.96 -10.22 1.59
C SER A 104 -14.61 -9.08 2.53
N THR A 105 -15.07 -9.16 3.78
CA THR A 105 -14.66 -8.25 4.84
C THR A 105 -13.93 -8.99 5.94
N ALA A 106 -12.97 -8.34 6.57
CA ALA A 106 -12.27 -8.88 7.73
C ALA A 106 -11.96 -7.77 8.75
N PRO A 107 -12.20 -8.01 10.05
CA PRO A 107 -11.69 -7.15 11.10
C PRO A 107 -10.16 -7.31 11.21
N PHE A 108 -9.49 -6.25 11.66
CA PHE A 108 -8.11 -6.34 12.13
C PHE A 108 -7.98 -5.55 13.44
N GLU A 109 -7.52 -6.22 14.49
CA GLU A 109 -7.38 -5.62 15.81
C GLU A 109 -5.96 -5.10 16.00
N ILE A 110 -5.84 -3.81 16.26
CA ILE A 110 -4.61 -3.17 16.70
C ILE A 110 -4.65 -3.17 18.23
N GLN A 111 -3.66 -3.82 18.84
CA GLN A 111 -3.39 -3.77 20.27
C GLN A 111 -2.52 -2.55 20.62
N THR A 112 -2.52 -2.12 21.87
CA THR A 112 -1.71 -0.99 22.34
C THR A 112 -0.21 -1.17 22.09
N ASN A 113 0.30 -2.39 22.08
CA ASN A 113 1.71 -2.70 21.80
C ASN A 113 2.04 -2.92 20.31
N THR A 114 1.06 -2.86 19.40
CA THR A 114 1.25 -3.12 17.96
C THR A 114 2.19 -2.09 17.32
N PHE A 115 2.06 -0.83 17.73
CA PHE A 115 2.90 0.28 17.26
C PHE A 115 3.74 0.78 18.43
N PRO A 116 4.93 0.20 18.67
CA PRO A 116 5.76 0.55 19.82
C PRO A 116 6.40 1.94 19.71
N SER A 117 6.53 2.46 18.49
CA SER A 117 7.10 3.78 18.21
C SER A 117 6.39 4.43 17.02
N GLY A 118 6.21 5.75 17.09
CA GLY A 118 5.70 6.52 15.96
C GLY A 118 6.80 6.86 14.96
N GLY A 119 6.49 7.80 14.06
CA GLY A 119 7.44 8.23 13.03
C GLY A 119 7.59 7.25 11.86
N GLN A 120 6.75 6.23 11.78
CA GLN A 120 6.92 5.09 10.86
C GLN A 120 5.72 4.86 9.96
N ARG A 121 6.00 4.24 8.80
CA ARG A 121 5.00 3.75 7.86
C ARG A 121 4.78 2.25 8.06
N TRP A 122 3.52 1.84 7.93
CA TRP A 122 3.05 0.49 8.08
C TRP A 122 2.12 0.14 6.92
N TYR A 123 2.05 -1.15 6.60
CA TYR A 123 1.30 -1.69 5.48
C TYR A 123 0.45 -2.86 5.96
N LEU A 124 -0.84 -2.81 5.65
CA LEU A 124 -1.76 -3.91 5.91
C LEU A 124 -1.98 -4.66 4.60
N HIS A 125 -1.40 -5.84 4.49
CA HIS A 125 -1.47 -6.68 3.30
C HIS A 125 -2.75 -7.51 3.29
N ALA A 126 -3.33 -7.68 2.11
CA ALA A 126 -4.56 -8.45 1.91
C ALA A 126 -4.41 -9.94 2.22
N HIS A 127 -3.23 -10.48 1.93
CA HIS A 127 -2.87 -11.88 2.12
C HIS A 127 -1.34 -12.01 2.07
N ARG A 128 -0.83 -13.18 2.47
CA ARG A 128 0.59 -13.57 2.43
C ARG A 128 1.12 -13.95 1.04
N GLN A 129 0.25 -14.34 0.10
CA GLN A 129 0.63 -14.77 -1.26
C GLN A 129 -0.54 -14.54 -2.23
N ALA A 130 -0.27 -14.41 -3.53
CA ALA A 130 -1.31 -14.07 -4.50
C ALA A 130 -2.08 -15.30 -5.01
N ARG A 131 -1.44 -16.48 -5.00
CA ARG A 131 -1.98 -17.74 -5.55
C ARG A 131 -2.65 -18.61 -4.49
N GLY A 132 -3.68 -19.36 -4.92
CA GLY A 132 -4.28 -20.45 -4.13
C GLY A 132 -4.98 -20.01 -2.85
N VAL A 133 -5.31 -18.73 -2.74
CA VAL A 133 -5.92 -18.11 -1.57
C VAL A 133 -7.25 -17.47 -1.95
N THR A 134 -8.16 -17.35 -1.00
CA THR A 134 -9.46 -16.68 -1.17
C THR A 134 -9.79 -15.90 0.11
N GLY A 135 -10.47 -14.76 -0.05
CA GLY A 135 -10.83 -13.88 1.07
C GLY A 135 -9.70 -12.95 1.55
N CYS A 136 -9.90 -12.42 2.76
CA CYS A 136 -8.95 -11.53 3.46
C CYS A 136 -8.21 -12.29 4.56
N GLU A 137 -6.89 -12.21 4.57
CA GLU A 137 -6.06 -12.52 5.74
C GLU A 137 -5.13 -11.33 6.03
N PRO A 138 -5.65 -10.26 6.67
CA PRO A 138 -4.90 -9.03 6.86
C PRO A 138 -3.63 -9.27 7.67
N THR A 139 -2.47 -8.95 7.09
CA THR A 139 -1.16 -9.11 7.73
C THR A 139 -0.47 -7.76 7.78
N LEU A 140 -0.02 -7.33 8.95
CA LEU A 140 0.58 -6.01 9.15
C LEU A 140 2.10 -6.12 9.07
N ALA A 141 2.75 -5.31 8.24
CA ALA A 141 4.21 -5.28 8.12
C ALA A 141 4.73 -3.86 7.92
N ARG A 142 6.04 -3.66 8.13
CA ARG A 142 6.72 -2.41 7.79
C ARG A 142 7.19 -2.34 6.34
N SER A 143 7.16 -3.47 5.64
CA SER A 143 7.54 -3.61 4.24
C SER A 143 6.36 -3.38 3.31
N LEU A 144 6.64 -2.89 2.10
CA LEU A 144 5.66 -2.84 1.00
C LEU A 144 5.26 -4.24 0.50
N TYR A 145 6.11 -5.23 0.75
CA TYR A 145 5.86 -6.63 0.38
C TYR A 145 5.41 -7.41 1.60
N PRO A 146 4.36 -8.25 1.47
CA PRO A 146 3.87 -9.05 2.58
C PRO A 146 4.96 -9.98 3.11
N THR A 147 5.10 -9.98 4.42
CA THR A 147 5.86 -10.97 5.17
C THR A 147 4.95 -12.15 5.52
N TYR A 148 5.52 -13.32 5.85
CA TYR A 148 4.73 -14.50 6.22
C TYR A 148 4.00 -14.36 7.58
N LYS A 149 4.27 -13.30 8.34
CA LYS A 149 3.74 -13.02 9.69
C LYS A 149 3.62 -11.52 9.92
N THR A 150 2.70 -11.11 10.81
CA THR A 150 2.64 -9.73 11.30
C THR A 150 3.91 -9.37 12.07
N ASP A 151 4.44 -8.18 11.79
CA ASP A 151 5.59 -7.58 12.48
C ASP A 151 5.25 -7.10 13.90
#